data_AF-A0ABD6DDS5-F1
#
_entry.id   AF-A0ABD6DDS5-F1
#
_cell.length_a   1.000
_cell.length_b   1.000
_cell.length_c   1.000
_cell.angle_alpha   90.00
_cell.angle_beta   90.00
_cell.angle_gamma   90.00
#
_symmetry.space_group_name_H-M   'P 1'
#
loop_
_entity.id
_entity.type
_entity.pdbx_description
1 polymer ?
#
loop_
_entity_poly.entity_id
_entity_poly.type
_entity_poly.pdbx_seq_one_letter_code
_entity_poly.pdbx_strand_id
1 'polypeptide(L)' 'MPNGKPGDSPYTDIVTHGRDIYSPEVDDLIRELDSMGAAIDVHDVLNGYELDPDEEALAAMAADLRELKRERESGD' A
#
# COMPACT_ATOMS: atom_id res chain seq x y z
N MET A 1 2.96 4.81 20.46
CA MET A 1 2.05 5.28 19.40
C MET A 1 0.88 4.31 19.34
N PRO A 2 -0.37 4.75 19.14
CA PRO A 2 -1.44 3.79 18.86
C PRO A 2 -1.20 3.31 17.43
N ASN A 3 -0.73 2.07 17.25
CA ASN A 3 -0.46 1.48 15.93
C ASN A 3 -1.77 1.11 15.21
N GLY A 4 -2.75 2.02 15.20
CA GLY A 4 -4.15 1.71 14.87
C GLY A 4 -4.69 0.55 15.70
N LYS A 5 -5.98 0.26 15.56
CA LYS A 5 -6.48 -1.09 15.75
C LYS A 5 -6.53 -1.78 14.39
N PRO A 6 -6.46 -3.12 14.33
CA PRO A 6 -6.74 -3.82 13.09
C PRO A 6 -8.07 -3.37 12.49
N GLY A 7 -8.08 -3.02 11.21
CA GLY A 7 -9.22 -2.44 10.50
C GLY A 7 -9.26 -0.91 10.45
N ASP A 8 -8.39 -0.18 11.15
CA ASP A 8 -8.36 1.29 11.11
C ASP A 8 -7.65 1.82 9.85
N SER A 9 -6.70 1.07 9.31
CA SER A 9 -5.91 1.46 8.14
C SER A 9 -5.42 0.22 7.39
N PRO A 10 -5.76 0.08 6.09
CA PRO A 10 -5.25 -1.01 5.25
C PRO A 10 -3.72 -1.11 5.27
N TYR A 11 -3.02 0.03 5.18
CA TYR A 11 -1.56 0.07 5.28
C TYR A 11 -1.05 -0.54 6.60
N THR A 12 -1.63 -0.13 7.74
CA THR A 12 -1.20 -0.64 9.05
C THR A 12 -1.52 -2.13 9.19
N ASP A 13 -2.68 -2.56 8.69
CA ASP A 13 -3.07 -3.97 8.67
C ASP A 13 -2.08 -4.83 7.88
N ILE A 14 -1.60 -4.33 6.75
CA ILE A 14 -0.64 -5.04 5.89
C ILE A 14 0.76 -5.04 6.51
N VAL A 15 1.28 -3.86 6.87
CA VAL A 15 2.69 -3.67 7.27
C VAL A 15 2.93 -4.06 8.73
N THR A 16 2.04 -3.65 9.64
CA THR A 16 2.22 -3.88 11.08
C THR A 16 1.56 -5.19 11.53
N HIS A 17 0.40 -5.53 10.97
CA HIS A 17 -0.35 -6.73 11.39
C HIS A 17 -0.14 -7.93 10.46
N GLY A 18 0.55 -7.77 9.32
CA GLY A 18 0.87 -8.87 8.41
C GLY A 18 -0.37 -9.51 7.78
N ARG A 19 -1.45 -8.75 7.61
CA ARG A 19 -2.71 -9.23 7.04
C ARG A 19 -2.66 -9.11 5.52
N ASP A 20 -3.40 -10.01 4.87
CA ASP A 20 -3.72 -9.88 3.45
C ASP A 20 -5.07 -9.15 3.34
N ILE A 21 -5.08 -8.01 2.66
CA ILE A 21 -6.22 -7.09 2.63
C ILE A 21 -6.77 -6.96 1.21
N TYR A 22 -5.92 -6.63 0.24
CA TYR A 22 -6.37 -6.33 -1.12
C TYR A 22 -6.16 -7.53 -2.05
N SER A 23 -4.91 -7.81 -2.35
CA SER A 23 -4.47 -8.94 -3.17
C SER A 23 -2.99 -9.19 -2.89
N PRO A 24 -2.47 -10.40 -3.16
CA PRO A 24 -1.05 -10.70 -2.92
C PRO A 24 -0.11 -9.69 -3.57
N GLU A 25 -0.41 -9.26 -4.80
CA GLU A 25 0.44 -8.30 -5.52
C GLU A 25 0.44 -6.90 -4.88
N VAL A 26 -0.74 -6.37 -4.56
CA VAL A 26 -0.86 -5.04 -3.95
C VAL A 26 -0.22 -5.04 -2.55
N ASP A 27 -0.50 -6.07 -1.76
CA ASP A 27 0.00 -6.17 -0.39
C ASP A 27 1.53 -6.32 -0.37
N ASP A 28 2.11 -7.07 -1.31
CA ASP A 28 3.56 -7.19 -1.46
C ASP A 28 4.21 -5.87 -1.91
N LEU A 29 3.62 -5.15 -2.86
CA LEU A 29 4.10 -3.83 -3.26
C LEU A 29 4.11 -2.84 -2.07
N ILE A 30 3.06 -2.84 -1.25
CA ILE A 30 2.97 -2.01 -0.05
C ILE A 30 4.10 -2.35 0.94
N ARG A 31 4.36 -3.64 1.18
CA ARG A 31 5.44 -4.10 2.08
C ARG A 31 6.82 -3.72 1.54
N GLU A 32 7.04 -3.85 0.24
CA GLU A 32 8.30 -3.44 -0.39
C GLU A 32 8.52 -1.93 -0.28
N LEU A 33 7.51 -1.13 -0.61
CA LEU A 33 7.58 0.33 -0.51
C LEU A 33 7.79 0.80 0.94
N ASP A 34 7.16 0.13 1.91
CA ASP A 34 7.44 0.37 3.33
C ASP A 34 8.92 0.15 3.68
N SER A 35 9.51 -0.95 3.19
CA SER A 35 10.93 -1.26 3.41
C SER A 35 11.87 -0.21 2.79
N MET A 36 11.39 0.55 1.80
CA MET A 36 12.10 1.68 1.16
C MET A 36 11.82 3.03 1.85
N GLY A 37 11.09 3.04 2.97
CA GLY A 37 10.71 4.26 3.68
C GLY A 37 9.70 5.13 2.92
N ALA A 38 8.84 4.51 2.10
CA ALA A 38 7.80 5.18 1.31
C ALA A 38 6.41 5.17 1.94
N ALA A 39 6.33 4.99 3.26
CA ALA A 39 5.08 4.91 4.02
C ALA A 39 4.09 6.05 3.72
N ILE A 40 4.58 7.30 3.67
CA ILE A 40 3.72 8.48 3.42
C ILE A 40 3.16 8.43 2.00
N ASP A 41 4.01 8.18 1.00
CA ASP A 41 3.58 8.14 -0.41
C ASP A 41 2.60 6.98 -0.66
N VAL A 42 2.81 5.82 -0.01
CA VAL A 42 1.87 4.70 -0.06
C VAL A 42 0.51 5.09 0.53
N HIS A 43 0.50 5.78 1.67
CA HIS A 43 -0.74 6.28 2.25
C HIS A 43 -1.49 7.22 1.30
N ASP A 44 -0.77 8.10 0.60
CA ASP A 44 -1.37 9.02 -0.37
C ASP A 44 -1.98 8.27 -1.57
N VAL A 45 -1.30 7.24 -2.08
CA VAL A 45 -1.88 6.37 -3.11
C VAL A 45 -3.15 5.70 -2.61
N LEU A 46 -3.11 5.05 -1.44
CA LEU A 46 -4.27 4.31 -0.89
C LEU A 46 -5.47 5.21 -0.62
N ASN A 47 -5.26 6.46 -0.19
CA ASN A 47 -6.33 7.43 0.03
C ASN A 47 -7.05 7.84 -1.26
N GLY A 48 -6.47 7.58 -2.43
CA GLY A 48 -7.10 7.78 -3.74
C GLY A 48 -8.14 6.71 -4.11
N TYR A 49 -8.22 5.62 -3.35
CA TYR A 49 -9.07 4.47 -3.63
C TYR A 49 -10.09 4.23 -2.51
N GLU A 50 -11.17 3.51 -2.84
CA GLU A 50 -12.12 3.03 -1.83
C GLU A 50 -11.47 1.95 -0.94
N LEU A 51 -12.00 1.76 0.27
CA LEU A 51 -11.49 0.76 1.22
C LEU A 51 -11.68 -0.68 0.74
N ASP A 52 -12.72 -0.93 -0.07
CA ASP A 52 -13.04 -2.22 -0.67
C ASP A 52 -13.12 -2.05 -2.20
N PRO A 53 -11.96 -1.89 -2.87
CA PRO A 53 -11.90 -1.64 -4.30
C PRO A 53 -12.30 -2.89 -5.09
N ASP A 54 -12.96 -2.69 -6.22
CA ASP A 54 -13.22 -3.76 -7.17
C ASP A 54 -11.94 -4.18 -7.94
N GLU A 55 -12.06 -5.18 -8.82
CA GLU A 55 -10.93 -5.72 -9.57
C GLU A 55 -10.24 -4.67 -10.48
N GLU A 56 -11.02 -3.74 -11.06
CA GLU A 56 -10.49 -2.67 -11.90
C GLU A 56 -9.71 -1.65 -11.06
N ALA A 57 -10.28 -1.23 -9.94
CA ALA A 57 -9.64 -0.33 -8.99
C ALA A 57 -8.38 -0.95 -8.35
N LEU A 58 -8.38 -2.26 -8.07
CA LEU A 58 -7.20 -2.99 -7.60
C LEU A 58 -6.08 -3.01 -8.65
N ALA A 59 -6.42 -3.22 -9.92
CA ALA A 59 -5.44 -3.21 -11.00
C ALA A 59 -4.82 -1.81 -11.19
N ALA A 60 -5.63 -0.75 -11.08
CA ALA A 60 -5.18 0.64 -11.11
C ALA A 60 -4.27 0.95 -9.90
N MET A 61 -4.70 0.58 -8.69
CA MET A 61 -3.89 0.75 -7.47
C MET A 61 -2.53 0.06 -7.59
N ALA A 62 -2.50 -1.18 -8.11
CA ALA A 62 -1.25 -1.88 -8.37
C ALA A 62 -0.37 -1.17 -9.41
N ALA A 63 -0.95 -0.48 -10.40
CA ALA A 63 -0.20 0.29 -11.37
C ALA A 63 0.47 1.52 -10.72
N ASP A 64 -0.29 2.27 -9.92
CA ASP A 64 0.22 3.46 -9.20
C ASP A 64 1.33 3.10 -8.20
N LEU A 65 1.15 2.01 -7.43
CA LEU A 65 2.19 1.52 -6.52
C LEU A 65 3.46 1.08 -7.25
N ARG A 66 3.33 0.46 -8.43
CA ARG A 66 4.50 0.10 -9.26
C ARG A 66 5.21 1.35 -9.80
N GLU A 67 4.46 2.38 -10.18
CA GLU A 67 5.06 3.65 -10.60
C GLU A 67 5.83 4.30 -9.46
N LEU A 68 5.20 4.42 -8.28
CA LEU A 68 5.85 4.92 -7.07
C LEU A 68 7.13 4.15 -6.74
N LYS A 69 7.10 2.81 -6.84
CA LYS A 69 8.29 1.99 -6.63
C LYS A 69 9.42 2.34 -7.60
N ARG A 70 9.12 2.49 -8.89
CA ARG A 70 10.13 2.87 -9.90
C ARG A 70 10.72 4.24 -9.64
N GLU A 71 9.92 5.20 -9.17
CA GLU A 71 10.39 6.53 -8.80
C GLU A 71 11.37 6.45 -7.62
N ARG A 72 11.05 5.64 -6.59
CA ARG A 72 11.92 5.40 -5.45
C ARG A 72 13.21 4.68 -5.84
N GLU A 73 13.17 3.73 -6.77
CA GLU A 73 14.35 3.02 -7.27
C GLU A 73 15.26 3.90 -8.16
N SER A 74 14.70 4.91 -8.82
CA SER A 74 15.45 5.79 -9.74
C SER A 74 16.07 7.03 -9.05
N GLY A 75 15.71 7.28 -7.79
CA GLY A 75 16.03 8.51 -7.06
C GLY A 75 17.22 8.45 -6.09
N ASP A 76 17.95 7.32 -6.04
CA ASP A 76 19.12 7.09 -5.16
C ASP A 76 20.47 7.24 -5.90
#